data_AF-A0A1R3RDG6-F1
#
_entry.id   AF-A0A1R3RDG6-F1
#
_cell.length_a   1.000
_cell.length_b   1.000
_cell.length_c   1.000
_cell.angle_alpha   90.00
_cell.angle_beta   90.00
_cell.angle_gamma   90.00
#
_symmetry.space_group_name_H-M   'P 1'
#
loop_
_entity.id
_entity.type
_entity.pdbx_description
1 polymer ?
#
loop_
_entity_poly.entity_id
_entity_poly.type
_entity_poly.pdbx_seq_one_letter_code
_entity_poly.pdbx_strand_id
1 'polypeptide(L)'
;MGGIPYTSLGCATCKKRKIKCDLAKPECAKCVKKGTPCPGYDDRKFLHHTLVSRRARNGEIKRPVPQLVGQLKPLDLPARFDMSAEVRTQLFATFMHSFFTAATHLNGKDDTWYLLMARFPTLAGQSELLDRSVIGLASVFLGKKTRDSELGYHGLEIYNSALNAMARFLQQKDPPTLAILYSAIVFQTYETMQSSDTVLRNCLLHIQGAAAILKHHDYNRYSDRALIKAIISRHKWAASMFILNTPFSPEVDGECLTLGREESPIDELFGVIAECVSLRKNLGKIVGLQYTDREQTCYALLQRCYKLEEQLQIDWMHQYAHKLDGKPSPCHREKLNHEPSMLPFAPGLAPYEFENLDTAKTYVLFWVASVVIRRVIYQTEKLLCLDPDPSCMLFYASEICRSVAYCMQPKTRMSAGQAVLMGLSQASKCYIDCGQKAGFLWCQAIYPLIATSGFGIALRMSQVEWTFWNAARSQPGRSPLLLPEVMHGSIQMSTSRE
;
A
#
# COMPACT_ATOMS: atom_id res chain seq x y z
N MET A 1 54.80 -29.08 -11.83
CA MET A 1 53.57 -29.59 -11.20
C MET A 1 53.75 -29.61 -9.69
N GLY A 2 53.58 -28.46 -9.01
CA GLY A 2 53.66 -28.36 -7.55
C GLY A 2 52.26 -28.19 -6.98
N GLY A 3 51.63 -29.29 -6.56
CA GLY A 3 50.29 -29.28 -5.99
C GLY A 3 50.25 -28.58 -4.62
N ILE A 4 49.09 -28.04 -4.28
CA ILE A 4 48.81 -27.43 -2.97
C ILE A 4 49.07 -28.48 -1.87
N PRO A 5 49.82 -28.16 -0.80
CA PRO A 5 50.06 -29.10 0.29
C PRO A 5 48.74 -29.57 0.89
N TYR A 6 48.54 -30.88 0.98
CA TYR A 6 47.38 -31.48 1.62
C TYR A 6 47.30 -31.04 3.09
N THR A 7 46.27 -30.26 3.43
CA THR A 7 45.99 -29.86 4.81
C THR A 7 45.09 -30.91 5.44
N SER A 8 45.58 -31.55 6.53
CA SER A 8 44.79 -32.60 7.17
C SER A 8 43.53 -32.02 7.83
N LEU A 9 42.42 -32.74 7.77
CA LEU A 9 41.15 -32.34 8.39
C LEU A 9 41.08 -32.62 9.90
N GLY A 10 42.16 -33.13 10.51
CA GLY A 10 42.18 -33.50 11.92
C GLY A 10 42.03 -32.33 12.90
N CYS A 11 41.58 -32.61 14.13
CA CYS A 11 41.53 -31.60 15.19
C CYS A 11 42.94 -31.09 15.54
N ALA A 12 43.04 -29.89 16.11
CA ALA A 12 44.33 -29.26 16.38
C ALA A 12 45.24 -30.12 17.29
N THR A 13 44.66 -30.83 18.27
CA THR A 13 45.41 -31.73 19.16
C THR A 13 46.02 -32.92 18.42
N CYS A 14 45.26 -33.56 17.52
CA CYS A 14 45.78 -34.66 16.69
C CYS A 14 46.83 -34.18 15.68
N LYS A 15 46.64 -32.99 15.09
CA LYS A 15 47.61 -32.32 14.21
C LYS A 15 48.93 -32.05 14.93
N LYS A 16 48.88 -31.44 16.12
CA LYS A 16 50.07 -31.17 16.95
C LYS A 16 50.81 -32.45 17.33
N ARG A 17 50.06 -33.53 17.57
CA ARG A 17 50.61 -34.86 17.87
C ARG A 17 51.07 -35.65 16.64
N LYS A 18 50.87 -35.14 15.42
CA LYS A 18 51.17 -35.83 14.15
C LYS A 18 50.56 -37.24 14.05
N ILE A 19 49.34 -37.41 14.56
CA ILE A 19 48.58 -38.66 14.47
C ILE A 19 47.32 -38.49 13.62
N LYS A 20 46.89 -39.54 12.92
CA LYS A 20 45.64 -39.54 12.14
C LYS A 20 44.44 -39.35 13.08
N CYS A 21 43.64 -38.33 12.84
CA CYS A 21 42.40 -38.08 13.59
C CYS A 21 41.25 -38.92 12.99
N ASP A 22 40.36 -39.41 13.85
CA ASP A 22 39.15 -40.17 13.50
C ASP A 22 37.96 -39.28 13.11
N LEU A 23 38.09 -37.95 13.21
CA LEU A 23 37.09 -36.96 12.78
C LEU A 23 35.73 -37.03 13.50
N ALA A 24 35.60 -37.79 14.59
CA ALA A 24 34.37 -37.90 15.36
C ALA A 24 33.99 -36.56 16.04
N LYS A 25 32.72 -36.15 15.91
CA LYS A 25 32.14 -34.95 16.54
C LYS A 25 31.30 -35.37 17.76
N PRO A 26 31.26 -34.58 18.86
CA PRO A 26 31.93 -33.29 19.06
C PRO A 26 33.43 -33.39 19.39
N GLU A 27 33.89 -34.54 19.89
CA GLU A 27 35.28 -34.80 20.23
C GLU A 27 35.80 -36.09 19.60
N CYS A 28 37.09 -36.10 19.23
CA CYS A 28 37.70 -37.28 18.62
C CYS A 28 38.08 -38.34 19.67
N ALA A 29 37.90 -39.62 19.36
CA ALA A 29 38.14 -40.72 20.30
C ALA A 29 39.58 -40.77 20.81
N LYS A 30 40.55 -40.29 20.01
CA LYS A 30 41.98 -40.22 20.40
C LYS A 30 42.31 -39.13 21.41
N CYS A 31 41.49 -38.09 21.50
CA CYS A 31 41.60 -37.06 22.53
C CYS A 31 40.90 -37.52 23.81
N VAL A 32 39.69 -38.08 23.68
CA VAL A 32 38.90 -38.65 24.79
C VAL A 32 39.68 -39.74 25.51
N LYS A 33 40.21 -40.74 24.79
CA LYS A 33 40.97 -41.85 25.39
C LYS A 33 42.25 -41.40 26.11
N LYS A 34 42.78 -40.22 25.76
CA LYS A 34 43.98 -39.64 26.40
C LYS A 34 43.63 -38.69 27.55
N GLY A 35 42.34 -38.40 27.78
CA GLY A 35 41.91 -37.40 28.77
C GLY A 35 42.35 -35.98 28.43
N THR A 36 42.59 -35.66 27.14
CA THR A 36 42.96 -34.31 26.70
C THR A 36 41.76 -33.66 26.00
N PRO A 37 41.39 -32.41 26.33
CA PRO A 37 40.23 -31.76 25.72
C PRO A 37 40.39 -31.63 24.20
N CYS A 38 39.36 -32.00 23.45
CA CYS A 38 39.37 -31.90 22.00
C CYS A 38 38.84 -30.52 21.57
N PRO A 39 39.63 -29.70 20.85
CA PRO A 39 39.21 -28.35 20.48
C PRO A 39 38.12 -28.33 19.37
N GLY A 40 37.52 -29.47 19.03
CA GLY A 40 36.64 -29.63 17.89
C GLY A 40 37.34 -29.48 16.53
N TYR A 41 36.52 -29.28 15.49
CA TYR A 41 36.96 -29.04 14.12
C TYR A 41 36.48 -27.65 13.71
N ASP A 42 37.38 -26.84 13.17
CA ASP A 42 37.08 -25.48 12.76
C ASP A 42 36.41 -25.50 11.38
N ASP A 43 35.10 -25.22 11.33
CA ASP A 43 34.32 -25.11 10.09
C ASP A 43 34.10 -23.64 9.67
N ARG A 44 34.76 -22.68 10.34
CA ARG A 44 34.56 -21.26 10.08
C ARG A 44 35.65 -20.73 9.15
N LYS A 45 35.35 -20.72 7.85
CA LYS A 45 36.09 -19.88 6.89
C LYS A 45 35.76 -18.40 7.14
N PHE A 46 36.35 -17.80 8.17
CA PHE A 46 36.46 -16.35 8.21
C PHE A 46 37.50 -15.93 7.16
N LEU A 47 37.13 -15.01 6.27
CA LEU A 47 38.05 -14.30 5.37
C LEU A 47 38.96 -13.41 6.22
N HIS A 48 39.97 -14.00 6.85
CA HIS A 48 41.03 -13.29 7.52
C HIS A 48 41.99 -12.77 6.44
N HIS A 49 41.87 -11.49 6.09
CA HIS A 49 42.87 -10.81 5.25
C HIS A 49 44.17 -10.68 6.05
N THR A 50 44.92 -11.77 6.12
CA THR A 50 46.23 -11.78 6.78
C THR A 50 47.24 -11.32 5.73
N LEU A 51 47.74 -10.10 5.88
CA LEU A 51 48.84 -9.58 5.05
C LEU A 51 50.09 -10.43 5.31
N VAL A 52 50.35 -11.39 4.42
CA VAL A 52 51.56 -12.22 4.49
C VAL A 52 52.73 -11.41 3.94
N SER A 53 53.64 -10.97 4.80
CA SER A 53 54.94 -10.44 4.37
C SER A 53 55.80 -11.60 3.83
N ARG A 54 56.03 -11.64 2.51
CA ARG A 54 56.98 -12.57 1.91
C ARG A 54 58.41 -12.05 2.11
N ARG A 55 59.25 -12.79 2.84
CA ARG A 55 60.71 -12.57 2.85
C ARG A 55 61.31 -13.13 1.56
N ALA A 56 61.98 -12.27 0.78
CA ALA A 56 62.86 -12.71 -0.32
C ALA A 56 64.18 -13.27 0.26
N ARG A 57 64.81 -14.21 -0.47
CA ARG A 57 65.97 -15.00 -0.02
C ARG A 57 67.31 -14.25 0.04
N ASN A 58 67.37 -12.95 -0.29
CA ASN A 58 68.64 -12.23 -0.46
C ASN A 58 68.88 -11.10 0.57
N GLY A 59 68.44 -11.26 1.82
CA GLY A 59 68.88 -10.42 2.95
C GLY A 59 68.47 -8.94 2.94
N GLU A 60 67.93 -8.39 1.85
CA GLU A 60 67.42 -7.03 1.82
C GLU A 60 66.01 -6.93 2.43
N ILE A 61 65.91 -6.17 3.52
CA ILE A 61 64.63 -5.77 4.11
C ILE A 61 64.03 -4.66 3.23
N LYS A 62 63.31 -5.02 2.17
CA LYS A 62 62.39 -4.07 1.55
C LYS A 62 61.18 -3.91 2.46
N ARG A 63 61.16 -2.83 3.25
CA ARG A 63 59.94 -2.38 3.94
C ARG A 63 58.84 -2.27 2.87
N PRO A 64 57.64 -2.87 3.06
CA PRO A 64 56.54 -2.61 2.16
C PRO A 64 56.30 -1.10 2.17
N VAL A 65 56.35 -0.49 0.99
CA VAL A 65 56.09 0.93 0.82
C VAL A 65 54.74 1.23 1.47
N PRO A 66 54.62 2.26 2.34
CA PRO A 66 53.34 2.66 2.91
C PRO A 66 52.53 3.43 1.85
N GLN A 67 52.26 2.81 0.69
CA GLN A 67 51.62 3.51 -0.44
C GLN A 67 50.12 3.28 -0.56
N LEU A 68 49.48 2.55 0.36
CA LEU A 68 48.02 2.45 0.40
C LEU A 68 47.37 2.69 1.77
N VAL A 69 48.14 2.97 2.83
CA VAL A 69 47.56 3.36 4.13
C VAL A 69 47.38 4.87 4.23
N GLY A 70 48.18 5.67 3.52
CA GLY A 70 48.00 7.13 3.43
C GLY A 70 46.82 7.57 2.54
N GLN A 71 46.19 6.63 1.82
CA GLN A 71 45.02 6.88 0.96
C GLN A 71 43.70 6.36 1.55
N LEU A 72 43.75 5.52 2.58
CA LEU A 72 42.58 5.28 3.40
C LEU A 72 42.46 6.49 4.32
N LYS A 73 41.54 7.41 4.00
CA LYS A 73 41.00 8.30 5.03
C LYS A 73 40.70 7.40 6.23
N PRO A 74 41.24 7.69 7.42
CA PRO A 74 40.75 7.07 8.64
C PRO A 74 39.22 7.11 8.54
N LEU A 75 38.56 5.98 8.80
CA LEU A 75 37.13 6.04 9.10
C LEU A 75 37.07 6.93 10.34
N ASP A 76 36.79 8.21 10.15
CA ASP A 76 36.57 9.16 11.22
C ASP A 76 35.41 8.57 12.01
N LEU A 77 35.72 7.88 13.12
CA LEU A 77 34.70 7.53 14.07
C LEU A 77 34.10 8.87 14.51
N PRO A 78 32.79 9.07 14.34
CA PRO A 78 32.18 10.33 14.68
C PRO A 78 32.52 10.63 16.15
N ALA A 79 33.10 11.81 16.39
CA ALA A 79 33.58 12.21 17.71
C ALA A 79 32.46 12.23 18.78
N ARG A 80 31.19 12.16 18.34
CA ARG A 80 29.99 12.03 19.16
C ARG A 80 29.04 11.02 18.52
N PHE A 81 28.44 10.18 19.35
CA PHE A 81 27.33 9.33 18.95
C PHE A 81 26.08 10.20 18.78
N ASP A 82 25.51 10.25 17.57
CA ASP A 82 24.26 10.97 17.32
C ASP A 82 23.07 10.13 17.81
N MET A 83 22.70 10.31 19.07
CA MET A 83 21.52 9.69 19.68
C MET A 83 20.25 9.96 18.87
N SER A 84 20.14 11.10 18.18
CA SER A 84 18.93 11.48 17.44
C SER A 84 18.78 10.62 16.17
N ALA A 85 19.88 10.33 15.48
CA ALA A 85 19.87 9.41 14.34
C ALA A 85 19.51 7.98 14.75
N GLU A 86 20.00 7.52 15.90
CA GLU A 86 19.67 6.19 16.43
C GLU A 86 18.18 6.10 16.82
N VAL A 87 17.66 7.11 17.53
CA VAL A 87 16.24 7.21 17.89
C VAL A 87 15.35 7.20 16.64
N ARG A 88 15.70 7.95 15.59
CA ARG A 88 14.96 7.93 14.31
C ARG A 88 14.96 6.55 13.67
N THR A 89 16.11 5.87 13.69
CA THR A 89 16.26 4.51 13.14
C THR A 89 15.41 3.50 13.90
N GLN A 90 15.44 3.56 15.24
CA GLN A 90 14.65 2.67 16.09
C GLN A 90 13.14 2.94 15.96
N LEU A 91 12.72 4.21 15.91
CA LEU A 91 11.33 4.59 15.65
C LEU A 91 10.86 4.04 14.30
N PHE A 92 11.66 4.23 13.25
CA PHE A 92 11.32 3.73 11.93
C PHE A 92 11.26 2.20 11.87
N ALA A 93 12.21 1.50 12.49
CA ALA A 93 12.21 0.04 12.56
C ALA A 93 10.99 -0.50 13.33
N THR A 94 10.64 0.14 14.44
CA THR A 94 9.45 -0.20 15.25
C THR A 94 8.17 0.06 14.46
N PHE A 95 8.12 1.15 13.71
CA PHE A 95 7.03 1.45 12.79
C PHE A 95 6.90 0.38 11.71
N MET A 96 7.99 0.04 11.01
CA MET A 96 7.98 -1.01 9.98
C MET A 96 7.44 -2.33 10.54
N HIS A 97 7.94 -2.73 11.71
CA HIS A 97 7.49 -3.95 12.38
C HIS A 97 6.02 -3.88 12.81
N SER A 98 5.55 -2.74 13.31
CA SER A 98 4.18 -2.61 13.83
C SER A 98 3.14 -2.36 12.75
N PHE A 99 3.50 -1.63 11.69
CA PHE A 99 2.64 -1.25 10.58
C PHE A 99 2.47 -2.41 9.61
N PHE A 100 3.54 -3.09 9.21
CA PHE A 100 3.43 -4.22 8.27
C PHE A 100 3.29 -5.58 8.98
N THR A 101 3.34 -5.59 10.33
CA THR A 101 3.57 -6.78 11.18
C THR A 101 4.83 -7.55 10.76
N ALA A 102 5.24 -8.58 11.51
CA ALA A 102 6.33 -9.47 11.10
C ALA A 102 5.92 -10.35 9.88
N ALA A 103 5.47 -9.74 8.80
CA ALA A 103 5.17 -10.40 7.56
C ALA A 103 6.49 -10.84 6.93
N THR A 104 6.98 -12.00 7.34
CA THR A 104 8.10 -12.72 6.71
C THR A 104 7.89 -12.96 5.21
N HIS A 105 6.68 -12.70 4.70
CA HIS A 105 6.25 -12.93 3.33
C HIS A 105 5.93 -11.66 2.52
N LEU A 106 5.74 -10.48 3.15
CA LEU A 106 5.53 -9.25 2.36
C LEU A 106 6.86 -8.81 1.76
N ASN A 107 6.87 -8.57 0.46
CA ASN A 107 8.01 -8.06 -0.26
C ASN A 107 7.59 -6.86 -1.12
N GLY A 108 8.56 -6.10 -1.61
CA GLY A 108 8.28 -4.92 -2.43
C GLY A 108 7.71 -5.20 -3.82
N LYS A 109 7.64 -6.46 -4.25
CA LYS A 109 6.94 -6.87 -5.47
C LYS A 109 5.43 -6.92 -5.24
N ASP A 110 5.01 -7.40 -4.07
CA ASP A 110 3.59 -7.65 -3.76
C ASP A 110 2.89 -6.44 -3.12
N ASP A 111 3.66 -5.46 -2.62
CA ASP A 111 3.10 -4.25 -2.02
C ASP A 111 3.96 -3.00 -2.27
N THR A 112 3.39 -2.06 -3.04
CA THR A 112 4.05 -0.79 -3.36
C THR A 112 4.26 0.09 -2.13
N TRP A 113 3.38 0.04 -1.11
CA TRP A 113 3.57 0.83 0.10
C TRP A 113 4.73 0.31 0.96
N TYR A 114 4.80 -1.01 1.15
CA TYR A 114 5.95 -1.66 1.77
C TYR A 114 7.25 -1.36 1.01
N LEU A 115 7.24 -1.42 -0.33
CA LEU A 115 8.41 -1.06 -1.13
C LEU A 115 8.87 0.37 -0.80
N LEU A 116 7.96 1.35 -0.81
CA LEU A 116 8.30 2.73 -0.48
C LEU A 116 8.99 2.81 0.89
N MET A 117 8.32 2.33 1.94
CA MET A 117 8.86 2.41 3.30
C MET A 117 10.18 1.64 3.43
N ALA A 118 10.29 0.43 2.87
CA ALA A 118 11.54 -0.35 2.89
C ALA A 118 12.70 0.31 2.12
N ARG A 119 12.43 1.20 1.15
CA ARG A 119 13.45 1.99 0.45
C ARG A 119 13.89 3.23 1.23
N PHE A 120 13.08 3.74 2.16
CA PHE A 120 13.36 4.97 2.90
C PHE A 120 14.74 4.98 3.60
N PRO A 121 15.22 3.92 4.27
CA PRO A 121 16.54 3.93 4.91
C PRO A 121 17.71 4.25 3.96
N THR A 122 17.59 3.90 2.68
CA THR A 122 18.62 4.20 1.66
C THR A 122 18.59 5.65 1.16
N LEU A 123 17.50 6.36 1.46
CA LEU A 123 17.25 7.76 1.09
C LEU A 123 17.34 8.70 2.31
N ALA A 124 17.38 8.15 3.53
CA ALA A 124 17.43 8.91 4.76
C ALA A 124 18.64 9.86 4.78
N GLY A 125 18.40 11.10 5.20
CA GLY A 125 19.41 12.16 5.22
C GLY A 125 19.66 12.85 3.87
N GLN A 126 19.09 12.37 2.76
CA GLN A 126 19.20 13.06 1.46
C GLN A 126 18.22 14.23 1.33
N SER A 127 17.11 14.20 2.07
CA SER A 127 16.11 15.27 2.08
C SER A 127 15.50 15.41 3.47
N GLU A 128 15.70 16.57 4.09
CA GLU A 128 15.12 16.88 5.40
C GLU A 128 13.58 16.83 5.38
N LEU A 129 12.97 17.21 4.25
CA LEU A 129 11.53 17.12 4.06
C LEU A 129 11.04 15.66 4.11
N LEU A 130 11.69 14.76 3.39
CA LEU A 130 11.31 13.34 3.36
C LEU A 130 11.53 12.69 4.74
N ASP A 131 12.67 12.97 5.37
CA ASP A 131 12.98 12.50 6.73
C ASP A 131 11.88 12.91 7.72
N ARG A 132 11.52 14.20 7.76
CA ARG A 132 10.44 14.68 8.64
C ARG A 132 9.10 14.02 8.29
N SER A 133 8.78 13.87 7.01
CA SER A 133 7.50 13.29 6.58
C SER A 133 7.35 11.85 7.08
N VAL A 134 8.37 11.02 6.88
CA VAL A 134 8.33 9.59 7.28
C VAL A 134 8.39 9.44 8.80
N ILE A 135 9.27 10.17 9.48
CA ILE A 135 9.40 10.08 10.94
C ILE A 135 8.17 10.66 11.66
N GLY A 136 7.57 11.74 11.13
CA GLY A 136 6.31 12.28 11.63
C GLY A 136 5.17 11.27 11.52
N LEU A 137 5.02 10.61 10.36
CA LEU A 137 4.06 9.52 10.18
C LEU A 137 4.30 8.38 11.16
N ALA A 138 5.55 7.90 11.25
CA ALA A 138 5.94 6.81 12.13
C ALA A 138 5.63 7.11 13.61
N SER A 139 5.95 8.31 14.06
CA SER A 139 5.74 8.75 15.45
C SER A 139 4.26 8.87 15.77
N VAL A 140 3.45 9.47 14.89
CA VAL A 140 1.99 9.54 15.09
C VAL A 140 1.35 8.16 15.09
N PHE A 141 1.76 7.27 14.18
CA PHE A 141 1.28 5.89 14.15
C PHE A 141 1.59 5.16 15.45
N LEU A 142 2.86 5.18 15.88
CA LEU A 142 3.30 4.48 17.08
C LEU A 142 2.64 5.07 18.32
N GLY A 143 2.60 6.40 18.47
CA GLY A 143 1.93 7.07 19.59
C GLY A 143 0.47 6.66 19.72
N LYS A 144 -0.28 6.62 18.61
CA LYS A 144 -1.67 6.09 18.62
C LYS A 144 -1.72 4.61 19.00
N LYS A 145 -0.82 3.79 18.44
CA LYS A 145 -0.81 2.33 18.64
C LYS A 145 -0.48 1.95 20.08
N THR A 146 0.47 2.64 20.71
CA THR A 146 0.93 2.41 22.09
C THR A 146 0.16 3.23 23.12
N ARG A 147 -0.75 4.11 22.69
CA ARG A 147 -1.47 5.09 23.53
C ARG A 147 -0.52 6.06 24.24
N ASP A 148 0.58 6.41 23.57
CA ASP A 148 1.53 7.43 24.01
C ASP A 148 1.17 8.77 23.34
N SER A 149 0.51 9.65 24.11
CA SER A 149 0.06 10.96 23.63
C SER A 149 1.21 11.91 23.35
N GLU A 150 2.31 11.82 24.11
CA GLU A 150 3.49 12.68 23.94
C GLU A 150 4.19 12.36 22.62
N LEU A 151 4.42 11.08 22.33
CA LEU A 151 4.98 10.64 21.05
C LEU A 151 4.06 11.02 19.88
N GLY A 152 2.74 10.88 20.06
CA GLY A 152 1.76 11.28 19.07
C GLY A 152 1.79 12.79 18.79
N TYR A 153 1.88 13.62 19.83
CA TYR A 153 1.97 15.08 19.72
C TYR A 153 3.28 15.51 19.07
N HIS A 154 4.41 14.93 19.49
CA HIS A 154 5.70 15.20 18.88
C HIS A 154 5.72 14.82 17.39
N GLY A 155 5.13 13.67 17.03
CA GLY A 155 4.96 13.28 15.64
C GLY A 155 4.15 14.28 14.81
N LEU A 156 3.11 14.89 15.40
CA LEU A 156 2.31 15.94 14.77
C LEU A 156 3.13 17.22 14.56
N GLU A 157 3.98 17.61 15.52
CA GLU A 157 4.89 18.75 15.35
C GLU A 157 5.88 18.54 14.20
N ILE A 158 6.45 17.33 14.10
CA ILE A 158 7.34 16.96 12.99
C ILE A 158 6.59 17.01 11.65
N TYR A 159 5.37 16.48 11.59
CA TYR A 159 4.51 16.55 10.41
C TYR A 159 4.23 18.00 9.98
N ASN A 160 3.84 18.87 10.92
CA ASN A 160 3.60 20.28 10.64
C ASN A 160 4.87 21.00 10.17
N SER A 161 6.03 20.65 10.75
CA SER A 161 7.32 21.14 10.26
C SER A 161 7.62 20.68 8.83
N ALA A 162 7.23 19.47 8.44
CA ALA A 162 7.38 18.96 7.08
C ALA A 162 6.47 19.71 6.09
N LEU A 163 5.21 19.98 6.46
CA LEU A 163 4.30 20.81 5.66
C LEU A 163 4.86 22.21 5.41
N ASN A 164 5.39 22.86 6.45
CA ASN A 164 6.02 24.18 6.33
C ASN A 164 7.28 24.16 5.45
N ALA A 165 8.06 23.07 5.51
CA ALA A 165 9.22 22.90 4.62
C ALA A 165 8.78 22.72 3.15
N MET A 166 7.76 21.91 2.89
CA MET A 166 7.20 21.74 1.55
C MET A 166 6.61 23.05 1.01
N ALA A 167 5.87 23.80 1.82
CA ALA A 167 5.29 25.09 1.42
C ALA A 167 6.36 26.10 1.01
N ARG A 168 7.46 26.21 1.78
CA ARG A 168 8.60 27.08 1.45
C ARG A 168 9.27 26.67 0.14
N PHE A 169 9.44 25.37 -0.10
CA PHE A 169 9.99 24.88 -1.36
C PHE A 169 9.10 25.27 -2.55
N LEU A 170 7.79 25.03 -2.43
CA LEU A 170 6.84 25.34 -3.51
C LEU A 170 6.77 26.85 -3.82
N GLN A 171 7.06 27.72 -2.85
CA GLN A 171 7.15 29.18 -3.06
C GLN A 171 8.39 29.61 -3.87
N GLN A 172 9.48 28.83 -3.83
CA GLN A 172 10.74 29.17 -4.51
C GLN A 172 10.68 28.98 -6.04
N LYS A 173 9.58 28.40 -6.57
CA LYS A 173 9.37 28.09 -8.00
C LYS A 173 10.41 27.14 -8.61
N ASP A 174 11.22 26.47 -7.79
CA ASP A 174 12.11 25.42 -8.24
C ASP A 174 11.33 24.19 -8.73
N PRO A 175 11.88 23.41 -9.68
CA PRO A 175 11.22 22.20 -10.15
C PRO A 175 11.04 21.21 -8.99
N PRO A 176 9.88 20.55 -8.88
CA PRO A 176 9.61 19.62 -7.80
C PRO A 176 10.58 18.43 -7.86
N THR A 177 11.12 18.04 -6.71
CA THR A 177 12.03 16.90 -6.60
C THR A 177 11.26 15.61 -6.29
N LEU A 178 11.89 14.45 -6.53
CA LEU A 178 11.33 13.16 -6.15
C LEU A 178 11.03 13.07 -4.64
N ALA A 179 11.83 13.75 -3.80
CA ALA A 179 11.62 13.78 -2.36
C ALA A 179 10.31 14.51 -1.98
N ILE A 180 9.93 15.56 -2.72
CA ILE A 180 8.66 16.28 -2.50
C ILE A 180 7.49 15.40 -2.89
N LEU A 181 7.56 14.78 -4.05
CA LEU A 181 6.52 13.86 -4.50
C LEU A 181 6.34 12.69 -3.53
N TYR A 182 7.44 12.08 -3.09
CA TYR A 182 7.39 11.00 -2.12
C TYR A 182 6.81 11.49 -0.78
N SER A 183 7.23 12.66 -0.29
CA SER A 183 6.64 13.26 0.92
C SER A 183 5.14 13.50 0.79
N ALA A 184 4.65 13.92 -0.38
CA ALA A 184 3.21 14.09 -0.63
C ALA A 184 2.43 12.76 -0.53
N ILE A 185 3.01 11.63 -0.99
CA ILE A 185 2.40 10.30 -0.81
C ILE A 185 2.37 9.89 0.67
N VAL A 186 3.41 10.23 1.44
CA VAL A 186 3.44 10.01 2.89
C VAL A 186 2.36 10.83 3.58
N PHE A 187 2.17 12.09 3.20
CA PHE A 187 1.10 12.95 3.73
C PHE A 187 -0.30 12.45 3.40
N GLN A 188 -0.54 11.92 2.20
CA GLN A 188 -1.80 11.26 1.88
C GLN A 188 -2.09 10.12 2.86
N THR A 189 -1.08 9.30 3.16
CA THR A 189 -1.21 8.19 4.12
C THR A 189 -1.47 8.71 5.53
N TYR A 190 -0.75 9.75 5.95
CA TYR A 190 -0.97 10.42 7.24
C TYR A 190 -2.44 10.84 7.41
N GLU A 191 -3.02 11.53 6.43
CA GLU A 191 -4.41 12.00 6.54
C GLU A 191 -5.40 10.83 6.64
N THR A 192 -5.17 9.70 5.96
CA THR A 192 -6.07 8.54 6.09
C THR A 192 -6.14 7.97 7.52
N MET A 193 -5.14 8.27 8.35
CA MET A 193 -5.09 7.82 9.74
C MET A 193 -5.79 8.78 10.72
N GLN A 194 -6.18 9.97 10.27
CA GLN A 194 -6.86 10.97 11.08
C GLN A 194 -8.37 10.70 11.13
N SER A 195 -9.04 11.21 12.17
CA SER A 195 -10.48 11.04 12.39
C SER A 195 -11.22 12.36 12.54
N SER A 196 -10.63 13.48 12.08
CA SER A 196 -11.27 14.80 12.14
C SER A 196 -12.35 14.93 11.06
N ASP A 197 -13.28 15.87 11.24
CA ASP A 197 -14.32 16.16 10.24
C ASP A 197 -13.75 16.69 8.91
N THR A 198 -12.56 17.31 8.96
CA THR A 198 -11.85 17.87 7.82
C THR A 198 -10.99 16.84 7.07
N VAL A 199 -10.91 15.59 7.53
CA VAL A 199 -9.98 14.58 7.02
C VAL A 199 -10.08 14.35 5.50
N LEU A 200 -11.30 14.30 4.96
CA LEU A 200 -11.51 14.12 3.53
C LEU A 200 -10.98 15.32 2.73
N ARG A 201 -11.19 16.54 3.24
CA ARG A 201 -10.71 17.76 2.58
C ARG A 201 -9.18 17.84 2.62
N ASN A 202 -8.55 17.51 3.76
CA ASN A 202 -7.10 17.53 3.89
C ASN A 202 -6.44 16.51 2.95
N CYS A 203 -6.98 15.29 2.89
CA CYS A 203 -6.46 14.26 2.02
C CYS A 203 -6.62 14.63 0.53
N LEU A 204 -7.75 15.26 0.15
CA LEU A 204 -7.95 15.80 -1.20
C LEU A 204 -6.84 16.79 -1.60
N LEU A 205 -6.47 17.72 -0.71
CA LEU A 205 -5.42 18.71 -1.00
C LEU A 205 -4.08 18.04 -1.31
N HIS A 206 -3.70 16.98 -0.58
CA HIS A 206 -2.48 16.22 -0.87
C HIS A 206 -2.57 15.39 -2.16
N ILE A 207 -3.76 14.90 -2.51
CA ILE A 207 -3.99 14.22 -3.80
C ILE A 207 -3.83 15.22 -4.95
N GLN A 208 -4.44 16.40 -4.86
CA GLN A 208 -4.31 17.45 -5.87
C GLN A 208 -2.86 17.94 -6.01
N GLY A 209 -2.18 18.17 -4.89
CA GLY A 209 -0.77 18.56 -4.89
C GLY A 209 0.13 17.52 -5.56
N ALA A 210 -0.05 16.24 -5.24
CA ALA A 210 0.70 15.16 -5.87
C ALA A 210 0.39 15.02 -7.38
N ALA A 211 -0.87 15.16 -7.79
CA ALA A 211 -1.27 15.14 -9.19
C ALA A 211 -0.61 16.27 -9.98
N ALA A 212 -0.61 17.50 -9.43
CA ALA A 212 0.07 18.64 -10.04
C ALA A 212 1.57 18.39 -10.21
N ILE A 213 2.24 17.87 -9.16
CA ILE A 213 3.67 17.53 -9.24
C ILE A 213 3.94 16.47 -10.32
N LEU A 214 3.12 15.42 -10.37
CA LEU A 214 3.26 14.32 -11.35
C LEU A 214 3.04 14.78 -12.80
N LYS A 215 2.15 15.76 -13.03
CA LYS A 215 1.87 16.30 -14.38
C LYS A 215 2.98 17.20 -14.90
N HIS A 216 3.63 17.95 -14.02
CA HIS A 216 4.64 18.93 -14.41
C HIS A 216 6.08 18.39 -14.42
N HIS A 217 6.28 17.12 -14.02
CA HIS A 217 7.61 16.57 -13.84
C HIS A 217 7.88 15.36 -14.74
N ASP A 218 9.01 15.40 -15.46
CA ASP A 218 9.48 14.25 -16.25
C ASP A 218 10.16 13.23 -15.33
N TYR A 219 9.35 12.42 -14.67
CA TYR A 219 9.83 11.36 -13.79
C TYR A 219 10.51 10.20 -14.55
N ASN A 220 10.55 10.22 -15.89
CA ASN A 220 11.33 9.23 -16.64
C ASN A 220 12.84 9.43 -16.55
N ARG A 221 13.28 10.59 -16.05
CA ARG A 221 14.70 10.94 -15.90
C ARG A 221 15.39 10.27 -14.71
N TYR A 222 14.63 9.75 -13.76
CA TYR A 222 15.21 9.11 -12.58
C TYR A 222 15.57 7.65 -12.87
N SER A 223 16.73 7.22 -12.37
CA SER A 223 17.25 5.86 -12.54
C SER A 223 16.47 4.81 -11.74
N ASP A 224 15.91 5.17 -10.58
CA ASP A 224 15.12 4.27 -9.73
C ASP A 224 13.66 4.15 -10.22
N ARG A 225 13.48 3.38 -11.29
CA ARG A 225 12.16 3.13 -11.89
C ARG A 225 11.19 2.46 -10.92
N ALA A 226 11.66 1.57 -10.06
CA ALA A 226 10.81 0.83 -9.13
C ALA A 226 10.18 1.76 -8.08
N LEU A 227 10.97 2.67 -7.53
CA LEU A 227 10.50 3.67 -6.57
C LEU A 227 9.40 4.57 -7.16
N ILE A 228 9.62 5.07 -8.39
CA ILE A 228 8.64 5.92 -9.07
C ILE A 228 7.34 5.19 -9.36
N LYS A 229 7.43 3.95 -9.86
CA LYS A 229 6.25 3.12 -10.10
C LYS A 229 5.43 2.92 -8.83
N ALA A 230 6.10 2.66 -7.70
CA ALA A 230 5.42 2.54 -6.43
C ALA A 230 4.76 3.86 -5.99
N ILE A 231 5.43 5.00 -6.14
CA ILE A 231 4.84 6.33 -5.88
C ILE A 231 3.58 6.56 -6.73
N ILE A 232 3.66 6.33 -8.05
CA ILE A 232 2.55 6.50 -8.98
C ILE A 232 1.41 5.55 -8.63
N SER A 233 1.70 4.27 -8.41
CA SER A 233 0.69 3.27 -8.02
C SER A 233 -0.04 3.68 -6.74
N ARG A 234 0.69 4.14 -5.70
CA ARG A 234 0.09 4.63 -4.46
C ARG A 234 -0.80 5.85 -4.69
N HIS A 235 -0.38 6.77 -5.56
CA HIS A 235 -1.21 7.91 -5.94
C HIS A 235 -2.49 7.49 -6.68
N LYS A 236 -2.41 6.55 -7.63
CA LYS A 236 -3.58 6.02 -8.35
C LYS A 236 -4.61 5.39 -7.41
N TRP A 237 -4.15 4.64 -6.40
CA TRP A 237 -5.03 4.11 -5.35
C TRP A 237 -5.74 5.21 -4.56
N ALA A 238 -5.00 6.24 -4.12
CA ALA A 238 -5.58 7.36 -3.38
C ALA A 238 -6.58 8.16 -4.24
N ALA A 239 -6.23 8.48 -5.48
CA ALA A 239 -7.10 9.19 -6.41
C ALA A 239 -8.37 8.39 -6.74
N SER A 240 -8.23 7.09 -7.05
CA SER A 240 -9.39 6.21 -7.30
C SER A 240 -10.33 6.15 -6.12
N MET A 241 -9.77 6.03 -4.90
CA MET A 241 -10.56 6.03 -3.67
C MET A 241 -11.34 7.33 -3.52
N PHE A 242 -10.75 8.49 -3.81
CA PHE A 242 -11.44 9.77 -3.71
C PHE A 242 -12.50 9.99 -4.80
N ILE A 243 -12.16 9.73 -6.07
CA ILE A 243 -13.06 9.85 -7.22
C ILE A 243 -14.30 8.96 -7.05
N LEU A 244 -14.12 7.73 -6.59
CA LEU A 244 -15.24 6.80 -6.51
C LEU A 244 -16.05 6.97 -5.23
N ASN A 245 -15.42 7.42 -4.13
CA ASN A 245 -16.01 7.28 -2.80
C ASN A 245 -16.38 8.56 -2.09
N THR A 246 -15.89 9.70 -2.52
CA THR A 246 -16.07 10.96 -1.79
C THR A 246 -16.91 11.97 -2.58
N PRO A 247 -17.56 12.92 -1.89
CA PRO A 247 -18.27 14.01 -2.57
C PRO A 247 -17.32 14.93 -3.36
N PHE A 248 -16.01 14.83 -3.16
CA PHE A 248 -14.97 15.60 -3.85
C PHE A 248 -14.54 15.02 -5.20
N SER A 249 -15.24 14.00 -5.70
CA SER A 249 -14.99 13.39 -7.02
C SER A 249 -14.70 14.40 -8.15
N PRO A 250 -15.46 15.51 -8.31
CA PRO A 250 -15.20 16.49 -9.38
C PRO A 250 -13.91 17.30 -9.20
N GLU A 251 -13.38 17.38 -7.98
CA GLU A 251 -12.16 18.12 -7.65
C GLU A 251 -10.89 17.28 -7.86
N VAL A 252 -11.03 15.97 -8.09
CA VAL A 252 -9.90 15.07 -8.35
C VAL A 252 -9.63 14.97 -9.85
N ASP A 253 -8.37 15.08 -10.19
CA ASP A 253 -7.88 14.98 -11.55
C ASP A 253 -7.84 13.52 -12.04
N GLY A 254 -8.84 13.10 -12.81
CA GLY A 254 -8.97 11.72 -13.29
C GLY A 254 -7.86 11.25 -14.24
N GLU A 255 -7.15 12.18 -14.89
CA GLU A 255 -6.05 11.82 -15.80
C GLU A 255 -4.90 11.10 -15.06
N CYS A 256 -4.77 11.35 -13.75
CA CYS A 256 -3.73 10.73 -12.93
C CYS A 256 -3.78 9.19 -12.92
N LEU A 257 -4.96 8.60 -13.16
CA LEU A 257 -5.15 7.15 -13.20
C LEU A 257 -4.45 6.50 -14.41
N THR A 258 -4.23 7.27 -15.47
CA THR A 258 -3.55 6.82 -16.69
C THR A 258 -2.08 7.22 -16.75
N LEU A 259 -1.58 8.01 -15.78
CA LEU A 259 -0.18 8.41 -15.72
C LEU A 259 0.74 7.20 -15.57
N GLY A 260 1.84 7.20 -16.34
CA GLY A 260 2.83 6.13 -16.29
C GLY A 260 2.25 4.74 -16.53
N ARG A 261 1.17 4.61 -17.32
CA ARG A 261 0.52 3.33 -17.63
C ARG A 261 1.53 2.37 -18.26
N GLU A 262 1.62 1.17 -17.69
CA GLU A 262 2.35 0.03 -18.23
C GLU A 262 1.36 -1.09 -18.57
N GLU A 263 1.80 -2.11 -19.31
CA GLU A 263 0.98 -3.29 -19.64
C GLU A 263 0.86 -4.25 -18.43
N SER A 264 0.41 -3.73 -17.29
CA SER A 264 0.16 -4.51 -16.07
C SER A 264 -1.35 -4.70 -15.84
N PRO A 265 -1.78 -5.83 -15.24
CA PRO A 265 -3.20 -6.08 -14.96
C PRO A 265 -3.86 -4.92 -14.19
N ILE A 266 -3.17 -4.40 -13.17
CA ILE A 266 -3.68 -3.36 -12.28
C ILE A 266 -3.73 -1.98 -12.95
N ASP A 267 -2.76 -1.64 -13.81
CA ASP A 267 -2.79 -0.36 -14.54
C ASP A 267 -3.92 -0.29 -15.56
N GLU A 268 -4.21 -1.41 -16.24
CA GLU A 268 -5.37 -1.51 -17.12
C GLU A 268 -6.68 -1.26 -16.36
N LEU A 269 -6.80 -1.82 -15.15
CA LEU A 269 -7.97 -1.59 -14.30
C LEU A 269 -8.09 -0.13 -13.86
N PHE A 270 -6.98 0.55 -13.55
CA PHE A 270 -7.02 2.00 -13.30
C PHE A 270 -7.49 2.80 -14.53
N GLY A 271 -7.11 2.36 -15.74
CA GLY A 271 -7.67 2.87 -16.99
C GLY A 271 -9.19 2.69 -17.08
N VAL A 272 -9.70 1.52 -16.73
CA VAL A 272 -11.15 1.25 -16.68
C VAL A 272 -11.84 2.14 -15.64
N ILE A 273 -11.23 2.35 -14.47
CA ILE A 273 -11.76 3.30 -13.46
C ILE A 273 -11.83 4.72 -14.03
N ALA A 274 -10.81 5.17 -14.78
CA ALA A 274 -10.83 6.48 -15.43
C ALA A 274 -12.02 6.63 -16.40
N GLU A 275 -12.29 5.61 -17.21
CA GLU A 275 -13.47 5.58 -18.08
C GLU A 275 -14.78 5.57 -17.29
N CYS A 276 -14.84 4.84 -16.17
CA CYS A 276 -16.01 4.86 -15.27
C CYS A 276 -16.33 6.27 -14.75
N VAL A 277 -15.32 7.12 -14.51
CA VAL A 277 -15.53 8.53 -14.13
C VAL A 277 -16.25 9.28 -15.24
N SER A 278 -15.83 9.08 -16.50
CA SER A 278 -16.47 9.67 -17.68
C SER A 278 -17.92 9.23 -17.80
N LEU A 279 -18.20 7.93 -17.62
CA LEU A 279 -19.56 7.37 -17.65
C LEU A 279 -20.45 7.99 -16.56
N ARG A 280 -19.97 8.05 -15.31
CA ARG A 280 -20.70 8.69 -14.19
C ARG A 280 -20.97 10.17 -14.42
N LYS A 281 -20.00 10.91 -14.98
CA LYS A 281 -20.18 12.33 -15.34
C LYS A 281 -21.25 12.51 -16.41
N ASN A 282 -21.30 11.63 -17.41
CA ASN A 282 -22.32 11.66 -18.45
C ASN A 282 -23.70 11.34 -17.87
N LEU A 283 -23.80 10.33 -17.00
CA LEU A 283 -25.02 10.02 -16.28
C LEU A 283 -25.53 11.23 -15.47
N GLY A 284 -24.64 11.91 -14.72
CA GLY A 284 -24.99 13.11 -13.98
C GLY A 284 -25.52 14.26 -14.86
N LYS A 285 -25.00 14.41 -16.08
CA LYS A 285 -25.52 15.40 -17.06
C LYS A 285 -26.91 15.04 -17.57
N ILE A 286 -27.18 13.76 -17.82
CA ILE A 286 -28.48 13.29 -18.34
C ILE A 286 -29.63 13.61 -17.39
N VAL A 287 -29.37 13.58 -16.07
CA VAL A 287 -30.38 13.94 -15.05
C VAL A 287 -30.88 15.38 -15.23
N GLY A 288 -30.05 16.28 -15.76
CA GLY A 288 -30.42 17.67 -16.02
C GLY A 288 -31.10 17.94 -17.37
N LEU A 289 -31.23 16.94 -18.25
CA LEU A 289 -31.82 17.12 -19.60
C LEU A 289 -33.35 17.10 -19.59
N GLN A 290 -33.93 17.72 -20.61
CA GLN A 290 -35.36 17.60 -20.96
C GLN A 290 -35.70 16.14 -21.32
N TYR A 291 -36.95 15.73 -21.11
CA TYR A 291 -37.38 14.34 -21.28
C TYR A 291 -37.11 13.78 -22.69
N THR A 292 -37.31 14.59 -23.73
CA THR A 292 -37.12 14.18 -25.14
C THR A 292 -35.67 13.85 -25.49
N ASP A 293 -34.69 14.58 -24.94
CA ASP A 293 -33.26 14.38 -25.22
C ASP A 293 -32.65 13.28 -24.33
N ARG A 294 -33.35 12.89 -23.27
CA ARG A 294 -32.89 11.92 -22.28
C ARG A 294 -32.80 10.51 -22.86
N GLU A 295 -33.78 10.08 -23.66
CA GLU A 295 -33.86 8.71 -24.15
C GLU A 295 -32.65 8.35 -25.04
N GLN A 296 -32.40 9.14 -26.08
CA GLN A 296 -31.27 8.92 -26.99
C GLN A 296 -29.92 8.96 -26.25
N THR A 297 -29.76 9.90 -25.32
CA THR A 297 -28.52 10.04 -24.54
C THR A 297 -28.32 8.87 -23.56
N CYS A 298 -29.39 8.34 -22.98
CA CYS A 298 -29.36 7.13 -22.15
C CYS A 298 -28.90 5.91 -22.98
N TYR A 299 -29.47 5.67 -24.16
CA TYR A 299 -29.05 4.53 -25.00
C TYR A 299 -27.59 4.63 -25.43
N ALA A 300 -27.12 5.84 -25.78
CA ALA A 300 -25.70 6.06 -26.09
C ALA A 300 -24.78 5.77 -24.88
N LEU A 301 -25.21 6.14 -23.67
CA LEU A 301 -24.49 5.82 -22.44
C LEU A 301 -24.48 4.32 -22.17
N LEU A 302 -25.62 3.63 -22.31
CA LEU A 302 -25.72 2.18 -22.13
C LEU A 302 -24.80 1.43 -23.09
N GLN A 303 -24.78 1.81 -24.37
CA GLN A 303 -23.89 1.20 -25.36
C GLN A 303 -22.42 1.30 -24.94
N ARG A 304 -21.99 2.46 -24.42
CA ARG A 304 -20.63 2.65 -23.90
C ARG A 304 -20.37 1.80 -22.65
N CYS A 305 -21.34 1.67 -21.75
CA CYS A 305 -21.21 0.85 -20.55
C CYS A 305 -21.07 -0.63 -20.90
N TYR A 306 -21.92 -1.15 -21.80
CA TYR A 306 -21.85 -2.54 -22.25
C TYR A 306 -20.54 -2.86 -22.96
N LYS A 307 -20.05 -1.95 -23.80
CA LYS A 307 -18.73 -2.09 -24.43
C LYS A 307 -17.60 -2.15 -23.39
N LEU A 308 -17.62 -1.26 -22.40
CA LEU A 308 -16.59 -1.25 -21.36
C LEU A 308 -16.68 -2.49 -20.47
N GLU A 309 -17.89 -2.98 -20.22
CA GLU A 309 -18.10 -4.24 -19.52
C GLU A 309 -17.55 -5.44 -20.29
N GLU A 310 -17.84 -5.55 -21.59
CA GLU A 310 -17.29 -6.60 -22.45
C GLU A 310 -15.75 -6.58 -22.42
N GLN A 311 -15.14 -5.40 -22.57
CA GLN A 311 -13.70 -5.23 -22.46
C GLN A 311 -13.14 -5.71 -21.10
N LEU A 312 -13.85 -5.46 -20.00
CA LEU A 312 -13.42 -5.89 -18.68
C LEU A 312 -13.63 -7.39 -18.44
N GLN A 313 -14.80 -7.93 -18.79
CA GLN A 313 -15.18 -9.30 -18.46
C GLN A 313 -14.62 -10.34 -19.43
N ILE A 314 -14.40 -9.97 -20.70
CA ILE A 314 -13.91 -10.87 -21.73
C ILE A 314 -12.44 -10.56 -22.01
N ASP A 315 -12.13 -9.36 -22.52
CA ASP A 315 -10.79 -9.07 -23.03
C ASP A 315 -9.74 -9.05 -21.91
N TRP A 316 -10.00 -8.31 -20.82
CA TRP A 316 -9.08 -8.19 -19.70
C TRP A 316 -8.89 -9.54 -19.00
N MET A 317 -9.97 -10.30 -18.77
CA MET A 317 -9.86 -11.63 -18.16
C MET A 317 -9.05 -12.59 -19.04
N HIS A 318 -9.29 -12.61 -20.35
CA HIS A 318 -8.51 -13.42 -21.28
C HIS A 318 -7.02 -13.02 -21.28
N GLN A 319 -6.74 -11.72 -21.31
CA GLN A 319 -5.37 -11.19 -21.41
C GLN A 319 -4.57 -11.27 -20.10
N TYR A 320 -5.22 -11.15 -18.94
CA TYR A 320 -4.52 -10.96 -17.66
C TYR A 320 -4.77 -12.05 -16.63
N ALA A 321 -5.83 -12.88 -16.72
CA ALA A 321 -6.09 -13.89 -15.69
C ALA A 321 -4.95 -14.91 -15.53
N HIS A 322 -4.21 -15.21 -16.61
CA HIS A 322 -3.06 -16.10 -16.57
C HIS A 322 -1.78 -15.45 -16.00
N LYS A 323 -1.75 -14.12 -15.88
CA LYS A 323 -0.62 -13.35 -15.31
C LYS A 323 -0.75 -13.14 -13.80
N LEU A 324 -1.90 -13.49 -13.21
CA LEU A 324 -2.12 -13.43 -11.77
C LEU A 324 -1.66 -14.73 -11.11
N ASP A 325 -1.19 -14.65 -9.86
CA ASP A 325 -0.64 -15.80 -9.12
C ASP A 325 -1.73 -16.78 -8.60
N GLY A 326 -2.97 -16.67 -9.11
CA GLY A 326 -4.07 -17.57 -8.77
C GLY A 326 -5.43 -16.90 -8.86
N LYS A 327 -6.49 -17.69 -8.65
CA LYS A 327 -7.87 -17.21 -8.56
C LYS A 327 -8.33 -17.15 -7.09
N PRO A 328 -9.28 -16.26 -6.75
CA PRO A 328 -9.86 -16.21 -5.41
C PRO A 328 -10.51 -17.56 -5.09
N SER A 329 -10.17 -18.13 -3.93
CA SER A 329 -10.66 -19.45 -3.52
C SER A 329 -11.45 -19.34 -2.22
N PRO A 330 -12.69 -19.85 -2.13
CA PRO A 330 -13.45 -19.83 -0.89
C PRO A 330 -12.70 -20.58 0.22
N CYS A 331 -12.64 -20.02 1.42
CA CYS A 331 -11.98 -20.64 2.56
C CYS A 331 -12.91 -20.73 3.78
N HIS A 332 -12.58 -21.65 4.69
CA HIS A 332 -13.23 -21.69 5.99
C HIS A 332 -12.74 -20.51 6.83
N ARG A 333 -13.68 -19.82 7.47
CA ARG A 333 -13.39 -18.64 8.30
C ARG A 333 -12.36 -18.91 9.40
N GLU A 334 -12.33 -20.13 9.92
CA GLU A 334 -11.39 -20.60 10.96
C GLU A 334 -9.93 -20.64 10.49
N LYS A 335 -9.67 -20.72 9.18
CA LYS A 335 -8.31 -20.66 8.62
C LYS A 335 -7.69 -19.27 8.67
N LEU A 336 -8.51 -18.23 8.85
CA LEU A 336 -8.05 -16.84 8.89
C LEU A 336 -7.68 -16.50 10.36
N ASN A 337 -6.40 -16.27 10.63
CA ASN A 337 -5.78 -16.07 11.97
C ASN A 337 -6.55 -15.16 12.95
N HIS A 338 -7.16 -15.71 14.02
CA HIS A 338 -7.73 -15.12 15.27
C HIS A 338 -8.38 -13.70 15.33
N GLU A 339 -7.85 -12.64 14.70
CA GLU A 339 -8.55 -11.33 14.57
C GLU A 339 -9.81 -11.33 13.65
N PRO A 340 -9.99 -12.25 12.66
CA PRO A 340 -11.20 -12.39 11.85
C PRO A 340 -12.46 -12.77 12.61
N SER A 341 -12.36 -13.10 13.89
CA SER A 341 -13.52 -13.25 14.78
C SER A 341 -14.32 -11.96 14.93
N MET A 342 -13.71 -10.79 14.73
CA MET A 342 -14.36 -9.48 14.81
C MET A 342 -15.20 -9.12 13.58
N LEU A 343 -15.04 -9.80 12.45
CA LEU A 343 -15.82 -9.51 11.25
C LEU A 343 -17.30 -9.92 11.46
N PRO A 344 -18.28 -9.14 11.02
CA PRO A 344 -19.68 -9.55 11.06
C PRO A 344 -19.89 -10.86 10.28
N PHE A 345 -20.60 -11.82 10.87
CA PHE A 345 -21.00 -13.04 10.19
C PHE A 345 -22.03 -12.71 9.10
N ALA A 346 -21.74 -13.11 7.86
CA ALA A 346 -22.68 -13.09 6.74
C ALA A 346 -23.01 -14.54 6.36
N PRO A 347 -24.21 -15.04 6.68
CA PRO A 347 -24.64 -16.38 6.30
C PRO A 347 -24.51 -16.58 4.79
N GLY A 348 -23.90 -17.68 4.35
CA GLY A 348 -23.75 -18.03 2.93
C GLY A 348 -22.61 -17.31 2.18
N LEU A 349 -21.85 -16.43 2.84
CA LEU A 349 -20.77 -15.68 2.20
C LEU A 349 -19.39 -16.13 2.74
N ALA A 350 -18.86 -17.22 2.17
CA ALA A 350 -17.55 -17.73 2.56
C ALA A 350 -16.43 -16.75 2.16
N PRO A 351 -15.51 -16.38 3.07
CA PRO A 351 -14.41 -15.48 2.75
C PRO A 351 -13.48 -16.08 1.70
N TYR A 352 -12.71 -15.22 1.04
CA TYR A 352 -11.70 -15.63 0.08
C TYR A 352 -10.32 -15.78 0.71
N GLU A 353 -9.56 -16.73 0.19
CA GLU A 353 -8.09 -16.78 0.25
C GLU A 353 -7.52 -16.36 -1.12
N PHE A 354 -6.33 -15.75 -1.07
CA PHE A 354 -5.54 -15.34 -2.22
C PHE A 354 -4.08 -15.74 -1.99
N GLU A 355 -3.37 -16.04 -3.08
CA GLU A 355 -1.96 -16.43 -3.03
C GLU A 355 -1.10 -15.30 -2.44
N ASN A 356 -1.33 -14.07 -2.88
CA ASN A 356 -0.64 -12.88 -2.38
C ASN A 356 -1.54 -11.63 -2.40
N LEU A 357 -0.99 -10.57 -1.81
CA LEU A 357 -1.70 -9.32 -1.62
C LEU A 357 -1.94 -8.57 -2.94
N ASP A 358 -1.01 -8.62 -3.89
CA ASP A 358 -1.15 -7.97 -5.20
C ASP A 358 -2.32 -8.56 -5.99
N THR A 359 -2.43 -9.89 -6.01
CA THR A 359 -3.56 -10.62 -6.60
C THR A 359 -4.88 -10.22 -5.94
N ALA A 360 -4.91 -10.15 -4.60
CA ALA A 360 -6.11 -9.73 -3.86
C ALA A 360 -6.54 -8.29 -4.23
N LYS A 361 -5.60 -7.35 -4.25
CA LYS A 361 -5.89 -5.95 -4.63
C LYS A 361 -6.36 -5.82 -6.07
N THR A 362 -5.78 -6.59 -6.98
CA THR A 362 -6.15 -6.61 -8.40
C THR A 362 -7.58 -7.09 -8.59
N TYR A 363 -7.97 -8.20 -7.96
CA TYR A 363 -9.36 -8.68 -8.00
C TYR A 363 -10.34 -7.72 -7.34
N VAL A 364 -9.97 -7.10 -6.21
CA VAL A 364 -10.80 -6.06 -5.59
C VAL A 364 -11.04 -4.89 -6.54
N LEU A 365 -10.00 -4.41 -7.23
CA LEU A 365 -10.14 -3.33 -8.21
C LEU A 365 -10.97 -3.76 -9.43
N PHE A 366 -10.84 -5.01 -9.89
CA PHE A 366 -11.67 -5.59 -10.95
C PHE A 366 -13.15 -5.61 -10.56
N TRP A 367 -13.50 -6.08 -9.36
CA TRP A 367 -14.88 -6.08 -8.88
C TRP A 367 -15.40 -4.66 -8.63
N VAL A 368 -14.55 -3.74 -8.18
CA VAL A 368 -14.89 -2.31 -8.06
C VAL A 368 -15.24 -1.71 -9.43
N ALA A 369 -14.42 -1.94 -10.45
CA ALA A 369 -14.72 -1.48 -11.81
C ALA A 369 -16.05 -2.06 -12.31
N SER A 370 -16.24 -3.37 -12.12
CA SER A 370 -17.43 -4.09 -12.55
C SER A 370 -18.70 -3.57 -11.89
N VAL A 371 -18.69 -3.37 -10.56
CA VAL A 371 -19.85 -2.84 -9.84
C VAL A 371 -20.13 -1.38 -10.20
N VAL A 372 -19.10 -0.56 -10.46
CA VAL A 372 -19.30 0.84 -10.89
C VAL A 372 -19.98 0.89 -12.26
N ILE A 373 -19.51 0.09 -13.25
CA ILE A 373 -20.12 0.02 -14.58
C ILE A 373 -21.58 -0.44 -14.47
N ARG A 374 -21.84 -1.54 -13.74
CA ARG A 374 -23.19 -2.08 -13.58
C ARG A 374 -24.13 -1.13 -12.84
N ARG A 375 -23.63 -0.35 -11.88
CA ARG A 375 -24.44 0.69 -11.23
C ARG A 375 -24.83 1.81 -12.18
N VAL A 376 -23.92 2.22 -13.09
CA VAL A 376 -24.26 3.21 -14.14
C VAL A 376 -25.32 2.65 -15.09
N ILE A 377 -25.20 1.38 -15.51
CA ILE A 377 -26.23 0.70 -16.32
C ILE A 377 -27.57 0.70 -15.59
N TYR A 378 -27.61 0.17 -14.37
CA TYR A 378 -28.80 0.08 -13.54
C TYR A 378 -29.51 1.44 -13.36
N GLN A 379 -28.74 2.50 -13.07
CA GLN A 379 -29.28 3.85 -12.91
C GLN A 379 -29.78 4.44 -14.23
N THR A 380 -29.10 4.16 -15.35
CA THR A 380 -29.51 4.63 -16.67
C THR A 380 -30.79 3.94 -17.14
N GLU A 381 -30.92 2.62 -16.91
CA GLU A 381 -32.13 1.85 -17.21
C GLU A 381 -33.33 2.33 -16.38
N LYS A 382 -33.10 2.65 -15.09
CA LYS A 382 -34.14 3.32 -14.28
C LYS A 382 -34.56 4.68 -14.82
N LEU A 383 -33.65 5.49 -15.35
CA LEU A 383 -34.00 6.77 -15.99
C LEU A 383 -34.86 6.58 -17.25
N LEU A 384 -34.74 5.44 -17.91
CA LEU A 384 -35.59 5.01 -19.03
C LEU A 384 -36.90 4.34 -18.57
N CYS A 385 -37.19 4.30 -17.26
CA CYS A 385 -38.35 3.61 -16.69
C CYS A 385 -38.40 2.11 -17.02
N LEU A 386 -37.24 1.48 -17.23
CA LEU A 386 -37.11 0.04 -17.33
C LEU A 386 -37.06 -0.60 -15.93
N ASP A 387 -37.20 -1.93 -15.87
CA ASP A 387 -37.04 -2.73 -14.64
C ASP A 387 -35.69 -3.47 -14.68
N PRO A 388 -34.59 -2.83 -14.24
CA PRO A 388 -33.24 -3.41 -14.37
C PRO A 388 -32.96 -4.51 -13.34
N ASP A 389 -32.33 -5.58 -13.79
CA ASP A 389 -31.89 -6.70 -12.94
C ASP A 389 -30.65 -6.33 -12.10
N PRO A 390 -30.74 -6.30 -10.76
CA PRO A 390 -29.61 -5.98 -9.90
C PRO A 390 -28.63 -7.15 -9.68
N SER A 391 -28.92 -8.36 -10.19
CA SER A 391 -28.17 -9.58 -9.85
C SER A 391 -26.67 -9.48 -10.11
N CYS A 392 -26.26 -8.90 -11.25
CA CYS A 392 -24.85 -8.73 -11.60
C CYS A 392 -24.11 -7.77 -10.65
N MET A 393 -24.71 -6.62 -10.30
CA MET A 393 -24.06 -5.67 -9.36
C MET A 393 -24.01 -6.22 -7.92
N LEU A 394 -25.03 -6.99 -7.51
CA LEU A 394 -25.05 -7.65 -6.20
C LEU A 394 -24.02 -8.79 -6.12
N PHE A 395 -23.79 -9.51 -7.22
CA PHE A 395 -22.70 -10.48 -7.32
C PHE A 395 -21.34 -9.81 -7.05
N TYR A 396 -20.99 -8.75 -7.78
CA TYR A 396 -19.70 -8.06 -7.55
C TYR A 396 -19.58 -7.43 -6.16
N ALA A 397 -20.66 -6.88 -5.61
CA ALA A 397 -20.67 -6.38 -4.23
C ALA A 397 -20.37 -7.51 -3.22
N SER A 398 -20.92 -8.71 -3.45
CA SER A 398 -20.66 -9.89 -2.63
C SER A 398 -19.20 -10.34 -2.74
N GLU A 399 -18.64 -10.36 -3.95
CA GLU A 399 -17.24 -10.73 -4.19
C GLU A 399 -16.25 -9.78 -3.48
N ILE A 400 -16.53 -8.48 -3.48
CA ILE A 400 -15.80 -7.49 -2.68
C ILE A 400 -15.88 -7.84 -1.19
N CYS A 401 -17.07 -8.12 -0.67
CA CYS A 401 -17.27 -8.43 0.75
C CYS A 401 -16.48 -9.70 1.17
N ARG A 402 -16.38 -10.70 0.29
CA ARG A 402 -15.61 -11.93 0.54
C ARG A 402 -14.11 -11.70 0.65
N SER A 403 -13.58 -10.66 0.01
CA SER A 403 -12.15 -10.31 0.08
C SER A 403 -11.75 -9.65 1.41
N VAL A 404 -12.70 -9.05 2.13
CA VAL A 404 -12.43 -8.22 3.31
C VAL A 404 -11.66 -9.01 4.38
N ALA A 405 -12.03 -10.27 4.60
CA ALA A 405 -11.42 -11.07 5.65
C ALA A 405 -9.94 -11.37 5.39
N TYR A 406 -9.55 -11.62 4.13
CA TYR A 406 -8.15 -11.76 3.75
C TYR A 406 -7.38 -10.45 3.89
N CYS A 407 -7.96 -9.37 3.36
CA CYS A 407 -7.34 -8.06 3.34
C CYS A 407 -7.13 -7.49 4.74
N MET A 408 -8.02 -7.81 5.70
CA MET A 408 -7.97 -7.28 7.06
C MET A 408 -7.18 -8.15 8.06
N GLN A 409 -6.47 -9.18 7.60
CA GLN A 409 -5.57 -9.94 8.49
C GLN A 409 -4.41 -9.04 8.99
N PRO A 410 -3.81 -9.33 10.16
CA PRO A 410 -2.70 -8.53 10.71
C PRO A 410 -1.57 -8.25 9.70
N LYS A 411 -1.23 -9.24 8.88
CA LYS A 411 -0.17 -9.19 7.86
C LYS A 411 -0.49 -8.37 6.60
N THR A 412 -1.75 -8.04 6.35
CA THR A 412 -2.20 -7.41 5.09
C THR A 412 -2.98 -6.12 5.32
N ARG A 413 -3.60 -5.94 6.50
CA ARG A 413 -4.56 -4.85 6.80
C ARG A 413 -4.04 -3.45 6.50
N MET A 414 -2.78 -3.19 6.80
CA MET A 414 -2.21 -1.85 6.60
C MET A 414 -1.90 -1.54 5.14
N SER A 415 -1.64 -2.56 4.32
CA SER A 415 -1.36 -2.41 2.90
C SER A 415 -2.63 -2.55 2.03
N ALA A 416 -3.66 -3.24 2.52
CA ALA A 416 -4.94 -3.44 1.84
C ALA A 416 -6.01 -2.41 2.23
N GLY A 417 -5.83 -1.66 3.32
CA GLY A 417 -6.89 -0.81 3.89
C GLY A 417 -7.56 0.13 2.90
N GLN A 418 -6.80 0.81 2.03
CA GLN A 418 -7.37 1.67 0.98
C GLN A 418 -8.20 0.89 -0.05
N ALA A 419 -7.75 -0.30 -0.47
CA ALA A 419 -8.49 -1.13 -1.40
C ALA A 419 -9.80 -1.62 -0.79
N VAL A 420 -9.77 -2.02 0.50
CA VAL A 420 -10.96 -2.40 1.26
C VAL A 420 -11.91 -1.22 1.41
N LEU A 421 -11.44 -0.04 1.82
CA LEU A 421 -12.29 1.16 1.95
C LEU A 421 -12.98 1.51 0.64
N MET A 422 -12.25 1.46 -0.47
CA MET A 422 -12.82 1.71 -1.79
C MET A 422 -13.86 0.65 -2.19
N GLY A 423 -13.51 -0.63 -2.04
CA GLY A 423 -14.42 -1.73 -2.35
C GLY A 423 -15.69 -1.69 -1.52
N LEU A 424 -15.54 -1.60 -0.19
CA LEU A 424 -16.62 -1.58 0.77
C LEU A 424 -17.62 -0.45 0.48
N SER A 425 -17.11 0.75 0.16
CA SER A 425 -17.98 1.88 -0.20
C SER A 425 -18.75 1.64 -1.50
N GLN A 426 -18.16 1.00 -2.51
CA GLN A 426 -18.91 0.64 -3.72
C GLN A 426 -19.94 -0.47 -3.47
N ALA A 427 -19.62 -1.46 -2.64
CA ALA A 427 -20.58 -2.47 -2.20
C ALA A 427 -21.74 -1.84 -1.41
N SER A 428 -21.45 -0.93 -0.45
CA SER A 428 -22.46 -0.15 0.28
C SER A 428 -23.41 0.58 -0.67
N LYS A 429 -22.87 1.28 -1.67
CA LYS A 429 -23.67 2.01 -2.65
C LYS A 429 -24.55 1.10 -3.50
N CYS A 430 -24.03 -0.06 -3.92
CA CYS A 430 -24.81 -1.10 -4.58
C CYS A 430 -25.99 -1.55 -3.70
N TYR A 431 -25.75 -1.84 -2.42
CA TYR A 431 -26.81 -2.22 -1.49
C TYR A 431 -27.81 -1.08 -1.23
N ILE A 432 -27.37 0.18 -1.19
CA ILE A 432 -28.27 1.34 -1.08
C ILE A 432 -29.18 1.43 -2.32
N ASP A 433 -28.61 1.33 -3.52
CA ASP A 433 -29.34 1.42 -4.80
C ASP A 433 -30.43 0.33 -4.91
N CYS A 434 -30.17 -0.86 -4.35
CA CYS A 434 -31.11 -1.98 -4.30
C CYS A 434 -32.02 -1.99 -3.04
N GLY A 435 -31.82 -1.12 -2.06
CA GLY A 435 -32.52 -1.18 -0.78
C GLY A 435 -32.19 -2.40 0.08
N GLN A 436 -31.06 -3.06 -0.14
CA GLN A 436 -30.60 -4.26 0.57
C GLN A 436 -30.00 -3.91 1.93
N LYS A 437 -30.86 -3.76 2.95
CA LYS A 437 -30.46 -3.31 4.30
C LYS A 437 -29.42 -4.20 4.97
N ALA A 438 -29.54 -5.53 4.85
CA ALA A 438 -28.63 -6.47 5.50
C ALA A 438 -27.19 -6.30 4.98
N GLY A 439 -27.01 -6.21 3.65
CA GLY A 439 -25.71 -5.97 3.03
C GLY A 439 -25.13 -4.62 3.42
N PHE A 440 -25.95 -3.56 3.42
CA PHE A 440 -25.51 -2.23 3.86
C PHE A 440 -25.03 -2.23 5.32
N LEU A 441 -25.80 -2.82 6.24
CA LEU A 441 -25.41 -2.91 7.66
C LEU A 441 -24.16 -3.75 7.86
N TRP A 442 -23.99 -4.83 7.08
CA TRP A 442 -22.75 -5.60 7.09
C TRP A 442 -21.56 -4.71 6.73
N CYS A 443 -21.66 -3.91 5.65
CA CYS A 443 -20.60 -2.97 5.29
C CYS A 443 -20.32 -1.96 6.42
N GLN A 444 -21.38 -1.40 7.02
CA GLN A 444 -21.22 -0.44 8.13
C GLN A 444 -20.48 -1.02 9.33
N ALA A 445 -20.69 -2.29 9.65
CA ALA A 445 -20.01 -2.96 10.75
C ALA A 445 -18.50 -3.18 10.50
N ILE A 446 -18.02 -3.07 9.25
CA ILE A 446 -16.59 -3.20 8.92
C ILE A 446 -15.82 -1.90 9.20
N TYR A 447 -16.44 -0.72 9.00
CA TYR A 447 -15.73 0.56 9.13
C TYR A 447 -15.06 0.79 10.50
N PRO A 448 -15.70 0.49 11.65
CA PRO A 448 -15.04 0.57 12.95
C PRO A 448 -13.80 -0.33 13.05
N LEU A 449 -13.83 -1.52 12.45
CA LEU A 449 -12.70 -2.45 12.45
C LEU A 449 -11.52 -1.89 11.64
N ILE A 450 -11.80 -1.29 10.48
CA ILE A 450 -10.79 -0.59 9.68
C ILE A 450 -10.21 0.60 10.46
N ALA A 451 -11.04 1.37 11.17
CA ALA A 451 -10.60 2.49 12.00
C ALA A 451 -9.66 2.05 13.13
N THR A 452 -10.00 0.97 13.86
CA THR A 452 -9.15 0.42 14.93
C THR A 452 -7.81 -0.12 14.42
N SER A 453 -7.72 -0.45 13.13
CA SER A 453 -6.46 -0.86 12.49
C SER A 453 -5.53 0.33 12.20
N GLY A 454 -6.04 1.56 12.23
CA GLY A 454 -5.25 2.79 12.05
C GLY A 454 -5.79 3.73 10.98
N PHE A 455 -6.86 3.38 10.26
CA PHE A 455 -7.45 4.20 9.20
C PHE A 455 -8.67 5.00 9.71
N GLY A 456 -8.41 6.07 10.46
CA GLY A 456 -9.48 6.91 11.05
C GLY A 456 -10.50 7.43 10.04
N ILE A 457 -10.10 7.63 8.78
CA ILE A 457 -10.97 8.07 7.67
C ILE A 457 -12.19 7.16 7.45
N ALA A 458 -12.10 5.89 7.85
CA ALA A 458 -13.15 4.88 7.76
C ALA A 458 -14.45 5.34 8.44
N LEU A 459 -14.34 5.98 9.61
CA LEU A 459 -15.50 6.47 10.35
C LEU A 459 -16.23 7.58 9.58
N ARG A 460 -15.48 8.46 8.91
CA ARG A 460 -16.07 9.53 8.12
C ARG A 460 -16.74 8.99 6.86
N MET A 461 -16.16 7.97 6.23
CA MET A 461 -16.80 7.28 5.10
C MET A 461 -18.13 6.62 5.50
N SER A 462 -18.15 5.93 6.65
CA SER A 462 -19.38 5.36 7.22
C SER A 462 -20.47 6.43 7.42
N GLN A 463 -20.13 7.56 8.03
CA GLN A 463 -21.08 8.67 8.23
C GLN A 463 -21.64 9.19 6.90
N VAL A 464 -20.76 9.40 5.91
CA VAL A 464 -21.17 9.85 4.57
C VAL A 464 -22.14 8.85 3.93
N GLU A 465 -21.89 7.56 4.04
CA GLU A 465 -22.78 6.52 3.50
C GLU A 465 -24.13 6.45 4.20
N TRP A 466 -24.19 6.67 5.51
CA TRP A 466 -25.45 6.78 6.23
C TRP A 466 -26.30 7.95 5.71
N THR A 467 -25.69 9.07 5.34
CA THR A 467 -26.45 10.18 4.73
C THR A 467 -27.08 9.76 3.41
N PHE A 468 -26.36 9.01 2.56
CA PHE A 468 -26.91 8.46 1.31
C PHE A 468 -28.02 7.44 1.56
N TRP A 469 -27.83 6.52 2.50
CA TRP A 469 -28.86 5.53 2.86
C TRP A 469 -30.15 6.22 3.31
N ASN A 470 -30.05 7.18 4.22
CA ASN A 470 -31.21 7.91 4.75
C ASN A 470 -31.91 8.73 3.67
N ALA A 471 -31.16 9.42 2.81
CA ALA A 471 -31.71 10.15 1.66
C ALA A 471 -32.49 9.21 0.73
N ALA A 472 -31.94 8.04 0.41
CA ALA A 472 -32.58 7.04 -0.44
C ALA A 472 -33.89 6.47 0.15
N ARG A 473 -34.03 6.45 1.49
CA ARG A 473 -35.27 6.02 2.15
C ARG A 473 -36.33 7.11 2.24
N SER A 474 -35.92 8.38 2.28
CA SER A 474 -36.83 9.52 2.38
C SER A 474 -37.60 9.85 1.09
N GLN A 475 -37.17 9.34 -0.06
CA GLN A 475 -37.82 9.55 -1.36
C GLN A 475 -38.26 8.22 -2.03
N PRO A 476 -39.23 7.49 -1.44
CA PRO A 476 -39.73 6.26 -2.06
C PRO A 476 -40.45 6.59 -3.37
N GLY A 477 -39.86 6.21 -4.51
CA GLY A 477 -40.44 6.38 -5.86
C GLY A 477 -39.64 7.27 -6.82
N ARG A 478 -38.71 8.10 -6.33
CA ARG A 478 -37.62 8.64 -7.15
C ARG A 478 -36.39 7.81 -6.83
N SER A 479 -35.85 7.06 -7.77
CA SER A 479 -34.54 6.44 -7.57
C SER A 479 -33.53 7.60 -7.50
N PRO A 480 -33.08 8.04 -6.31
CA PRO A 480 -32.19 9.18 -6.28
C PRO A 480 -30.92 8.73 -6.99
N LEU A 481 -30.43 9.51 -7.95
CA LEU A 481 -29.05 9.29 -8.39
C LEU A 481 -28.16 9.64 -7.21
N LEU A 482 -27.76 8.61 -6.46
CA LEU A 482 -26.81 8.71 -5.36
C LEU A 482 -25.40 8.78 -5.95
N LEU A 483 -25.21 9.80 -6.78
CA LEU A 483 -23.91 10.27 -7.20
C LEU A 483 -23.39 11.17 -6.07
N PRO A 484 -22.21 10.87 -5.48
CA PRO A 484 -21.53 11.75 -4.53
C PRO A 484 -21.50 13.23 -4.95
N GLU A 485 -21.49 13.48 -6.25
CA GLU A 485 -21.51 14.79 -6.89
C GLU A 485 -22.83 15.57 -6.69
N VAL A 486 -23.97 14.88 -6.54
CA VAL A 486 -25.31 15.49 -6.48
C VAL A 486 -25.68 15.93 -5.06
N MET A 487 -25.05 15.34 -4.03
CA MET A 487 -25.35 15.59 -2.61
C MET A 487 -24.38 16.59 -1.94
N HIS A 488 -23.45 17.19 -2.69
CA HIS A 488 -22.41 18.10 -2.16
C HIS A 488 -23.03 19.27 -1.36
N GLY A 489 -24.20 19.77 -1.78
CA GLY A 489 -24.91 20.85 -1.09
C GLY A 489 -25.44 20.48 0.30
N SER A 490 -25.86 19.23 0.51
CA SER A 490 -26.42 18.76 1.79
C SER A 490 -25.35 18.47 2.85
N ILE A 491 -24.11 18.15 2.45
CA ILE A 491 -23.00 17.86 3.38
C ILE A 491 -22.34 19.16 3.89
N GLN A 492 -22.35 20.24 3.10
CA GLN A 492 -21.89 21.57 3.55
C GLN A 492 -22.85 22.25 4.54
N MET A 493 -24.15 21.92 4.51
CA MET A 493 -25.13 22.46 5.46
C MET A 493 -24.95 21.94 6.89
N SER A 494 -24.27 20.80 7.10
CA SER A 494 -23.95 20.31 8.44
C SER A 494 -22.62 20.83 8.99
N THR A 495 -21.74 21.39 8.15
CA THR A 495 -20.45 21.95 8.58
C THR A 495 -20.50 23.46 8.84
N SER A 496 -21.68 24.08 8.69
CA SER A 496 -21.90 25.53 8.89
C SER A 496 -22.77 25.86 10.12
N ARG A 497 -23.08 24.84 10.95
CA ARG A 497 -23.68 25.01 12.27
C ARG A 497 -22.85 24.26 13.30
N GLU A 498 -21.78 24.89 13.76
CA GLU A 498 -21.35 25.02 15.17
C GLU A 498 -19.99 25.72 15.23
#